data_AF-A0A2X1AJ10-F1
#
_entry.id   AF-A0A2X1AJ10-F1
#
_cell.length_a   1.000
_cell.length_b   1.000
_cell.length_c   1.000
_cell.angle_alpha   90.00
_cell.angle_beta   90.00
_cell.angle_gamma   90.00
#
_symmetry.space_group_name_H-M   'P 1'
#
loop_
_entity.id
_entity.type
_entity.pdbx_description
1 polymer ?
#
loop_
_entity_poly.entity_id
_entity_poly.type
_entity_poly.pdbx_seq_one_letter_code
_entity_poly.pdbx_strand_id
1 'polypeptide(L)'
;MTELTVIDQKKIWNILNSKTKKNPAFAKEVEELNLFYSRKFVRAAQGEEKQTIATEIIGDIISAQIFHGFFLQHNLIANEKVGNESFLEAFWENPPGITRNHIGEVMQLNFGKDWHLQHGIEKVNVRVLNEIPEAFDIFRDILIESANFGAYKATTESEKYLGTVKHNDEYLFGSPYDIHFINPQIFIQAQYYSNENEIWDVFSGNTGVKESQWLGTVQLIKIPNANEIMYILTVSLSDLINTDEKMQALDLITNKLPKNIRDIVQIRLYHLSDLDTFTIKA
;
A
#
# COMPACT_ATOMS: atom_id res chain seq x y z
N MET A 1 12.91 -4.27 32.11
CA MET A 1 13.77 -3.84 30.98
C MET A 1 14.73 -4.97 30.68
N THR A 2 14.33 -5.87 29.79
CA THR A 2 15.16 -6.99 29.31
C THR A 2 16.07 -6.48 28.19
N GLU A 3 17.38 -6.69 28.35
CA GLU A 3 18.42 -6.33 27.37
C GLU A 3 18.02 -6.83 25.98
N LEU A 4 17.72 -5.89 25.08
CA LEU A 4 17.59 -6.19 23.67
C LEU A 4 18.98 -6.57 23.17
N THR A 5 19.13 -7.76 22.60
CA THR A 5 20.27 -8.09 21.74
C THR A 5 20.30 -7.03 20.65
N VAL A 6 21.26 -6.11 20.74
CA VAL A 6 21.42 -5.02 19.79
C VAL A 6 21.82 -5.65 18.46
N ILE A 7 20.84 -5.84 17.57
CA ILE A 7 21.10 -6.22 16.20
C ILE A 7 21.83 -5.04 15.54
N ASP A 8 22.98 -5.33 14.94
CA ASP A 8 23.82 -4.33 14.30
C ASP A 8 23.07 -3.66 13.13
N GLN A 9 22.73 -2.38 13.29
CA GLN A 9 22.10 -1.55 12.26
C GLN A 9 22.86 -1.61 10.93
N LYS A 10 24.20 -1.70 10.98
CA LYS A 10 25.05 -1.83 9.79
C LYS A 10 24.79 -3.12 9.03
N LYS A 11 24.51 -4.22 9.75
CA LYS A 11 24.18 -5.51 9.15
C LYS A 11 22.85 -5.42 8.39
N ILE A 12 21.81 -4.85 9.01
CA ILE A 12 20.50 -4.67 8.35
C ILE A 12 20.61 -3.73 7.15
N TRP A 13 21.41 -2.66 7.27
CA TRP A 13 21.64 -1.71 6.18
C TRP A 13 22.29 -2.38 4.97
N ASN A 14 23.28 -3.24 5.23
CA ASN A 14 23.93 -4.04 4.20
C ASN A 14 22.98 -5.06 3.55
N ILE A 15 22.06 -5.65 4.32
CA ILE A 15 21.03 -6.56 3.77
C ILE A 15 20.15 -5.81 2.76
N LEU A 16 19.56 -4.68 3.15
CA LEU A 16 18.67 -3.91 2.27
C LEU A 16 19.39 -3.32 1.05
N ASN A 17 20.60 -2.82 1.22
CA ASN A 17 21.41 -2.33 0.10
C ASN A 17 21.81 -3.46 -0.87
N SER A 18 22.19 -4.62 -0.33
CA SER A 18 22.48 -5.78 -1.17
C SER A 18 21.22 -6.24 -1.91
N LYS A 19 20.04 -6.19 -1.28
CA LYS A 19 18.77 -6.56 -1.92
C LYS A 19 18.41 -5.62 -3.05
N THR A 20 18.47 -4.31 -2.83
CA THR A 20 18.21 -3.31 -3.87
C THR A 20 19.12 -3.49 -5.09
N LYS A 21 20.35 -4.00 -4.90
CA LYS A 21 21.30 -4.27 -5.99
C LYS A 21 21.13 -5.65 -6.65
N LYS A 22 20.70 -6.67 -5.90
CA LYS A 22 20.72 -8.08 -6.34
C LYS A 22 19.34 -8.67 -6.63
N ASN A 23 18.26 -8.04 -6.16
CA ASN A 23 16.89 -8.48 -6.37
C ASN A 23 16.14 -7.44 -7.22
N PRO A 24 16.04 -7.64 -8.54
CA PRO A 24 15.37 -6.70 -9.45
C PRO A 24 13.90 -6.48 -9.12
N ALA A 25 13.20 -7.48 -8.58
CA ALA A 25 11.80 -7.35 -8.19
C ALA A 25 11.64 -6.39 -7.01
N PHE A 26 12.46 -6.57 -5.96
CA PHE A 26 12.47 -5.65 -4.82
C PHE A 26 12.90 -4.24 -5.22
N ALA A 27 13.93 -4.12 -6.06
CA ALA A 27 14.37 -2.82 -6.57
C ALA A 27 13.26 -2.09 -7.33
N LYS A 28 12.52 -2.81 -8.17
CA LYS A 28 11.37 -2.28 -8.91
C LYS A 28 10.25 -1.81 -7.98
N GLU A 29 9.90 -2.56 -6.95
CA GLU A 29 8.89 -2.12 -5.97
C GLU A 29 9.31 -0.84 -5.23
N VAL A 30 10.58 -0.74 -4.84
CA VAL A 30 11.13 0.47 -4.19
C VAL A 30 11.13 1.66 -5.17
N GLU A 31 11.46 1.44 -6.44
CA GLU A 31 11.39 2.46 -7.48
C GLU A 31 9.96 2.94 -7.71
N GLU A 32 8.99 2.03 -7.80
CA GLU A 32 7.57 2.36 -7.94
C GLU A 32 7.05 3.17 -6.75
N LEU A 33 7.44 2.80 -5.53
CA LEU A 33 7.11 3.54 -4.30
C LEU A 33 7.70 4.96 -4.34
N ASN A 34 8.98 5.07 -4.69
CA ASN A 34 9.67 6.35 -4.84
C ASN A 34 9.00 7.23 -5.88
N LEU A 35 8.69 6.69 -7.06
CA LEU A 35 8.07 7.43 -8.15
C LEU A 35 6.68 7.94 -7.76
N PHE A 36 5.88 7.09 -7.11
CA PHE A 36 4.54 7.45 -6.65
C PHE A 36 4.58 8.62 -5.65
N TYR A 37 5.36 8.48 -4.57
CA TYR A 37 5.41 9.52 -3.54
C TYR A 37 6.16 10.78 -3.97
N SER A 38 7.18 10.67 -4.84
CA SER A 38 7.84 11.84 -5.42
C SER A 38 6.87 12.69 -6.22
N ARG A 39 6.07 12.07 -7.10
CA ARG A 39 5.03 12.77 -7.86
C ARG A 39 4.01 13.43 -6.94
N LYS A 40 3.54 12.69 -5.93
CA LYS A 40 2.54 13.19 -4.98
C LYS A 40 3.06 14.39 -4.18
N PHE A 41 4.29 14.32 -3.68
CA PHE A 41 4.90 15.38 -2.88
C PHE A 41 5.27 16.61 -3.71
N VAL A 42 5.88 16.42 -4.88
CA VAL A 42 6.23 17.52 -5.81
C VAL A 42 4.98 18.26 -6.28
N ARG A 43 3.87 17.56 -6.57
CA ARG A 43 2.62 18.23 -6.96
C ARG A 43 2.02 19.06 -5.82
N ALA A 44 2.20 18.63 -4.57
CA ALA A 44 1.75 19.39 -3.41
C ALA A 44 2.59 20.64 -3.15
N ALA A 45 3.87 20.62 -3.55
CA ALA A 45 4.75 21.76 -3.48
C ALA A 45 4.37 22.82 -4.55
N GLN A 46 3.90 23.98 -4.10
CA GLN A 46 3.42 25.02 -5.00
C GLN A 46 4.58 25.93 -5.46
N GLY A 47 4.96 25.82 -6.73
CA GLY A 47 5.98 26.65 -7.35
C GLY A 47 7.31 25.92 -7.58
N GLU A 48 8.07 26.37 -8.58
CA GLU A 48 9.28 25.70 -9.09
C GLU A 48 10.38 25.52 -8.04
N GLU A 49 10.61 26.55 -7.20
CA GLU A 49 11.59 26.49 -6.11
C GLU A 49 11.22 25.40 -5.08
N LYS A 50 9.96 25.37 -4.64
CA LYS A 50 9.47 24.36 -3.69
C LYS A 50 9.47 22.96 -4.30
N GLN A 51 9.16 22.83 -5.60
CA GLN A 51 9.24 21.55 -6.31
C GLN A 51 10.66 21.01 -6.38
N THR A 52 11.65 21.90 -6.55
CA THR A 52 13.07 21.54 -6.50
C THR A 52 13.43 21.00 -5.12
N ILE A 53 13.07 21.74 -4.06
CA ILE A 53 13.28 21.32 -2.67
C ILE A 53 12.59 19.97 -2.38
N ALA A 54 11.35 19.79 -2.84
CA ALA A 54 10.60 18.54 -2.66
C ALA A 54 11.32 17.35 -3.31
N THR A 55 11.89 17.55 -4.51
CA THR A 55 12.63 16.53 -5.25
C THR A 55 13.95 16.15 -4.54
N GLU A 56 14.66 17.13 -3.97
CA GLU A 56 15.88 16.88 -3.19
C GLU A 56 15.60 16.05 -1.92
N ILE A 57 14.47 16.31 -1.28
CA ILE A 57 14.14 15.74 0.03
C ILE A 57 13.65 14.29 -0.08
N ILE A 58 12.86 13.96 -1.10
CA ILE A 58 11.98 12.79 -1.05
C ILE A 58 12.69 11.43 -1.18
N GLY A 59 13.66 11.30 -2.09
CA GLY A 59 14.25 9.99 -2.42
C GLY A 59 15.05 9.36 -1.28
N ASP A 60 15.86 10.18 -0.59
CA ASP A 60 16.65 9.74 0.56
C ASP A 60 15.75 9.35 1.74
N ILE A 61 14.63 10.06 1.90
CA ILE A 61 13.70 9.84 3.01
C ILE A 61 12.94 8.54 2.87
N ILE A 62 12.41 8.25 1.66
CA ILE A 62 11.69 7.00 1.42
C ILE A 62 12.63 5.82 1.73
N SER A 63 13.86 5.86 1.20
CA SER A 63 14.86 4.82 1.44
C SER A 63 15.21 4.68 2.92
N ALA A 64 15.41 5.79 3.63
CA ALA A 64 15.70 5.79 5.07
C ALA A 64 14.52 5.27 5.91
N GLN A 65 13.27 5.53 5.49
CA GLN A 65 12.07 5.06 6.18
C GLN A 65 11.78 3.58 5.93
N ILE A 66 11.98 3.10 4.70
CA ILE A 66 11.95 1.66 4.41
C ILE A 66 12.96 0.94 5.30
N PHE A 67 14.19 1.46 5.41
CA PHE A 67 15.19 0.90 6.31
C PHE A 67 14.74 0.89 7.77
N HIS A 68 14.22 2.02 8.26
CA HIS A 68 13.75 2.16 9.65
C HIS A 68 12.67 1.14 10.00
N GLY A 69 11.62 1.05 9.18
CA GLY A 69 10.54 0.09 9.40
C GLY A 69 11.00 -1.36 9.32
N PHE A 70 11.85 -1.69 8.35
CA PHE A 70 12.44 -3.02 8.23
C PHE A 70 13.27 -3.39 9.47
N PHE A 71 14.11 -2.46 9.93
CA PHE A 71 14.95 -2.65 11.12
C PHE A 71 14.12 -2.90 12.38
N LEU A 72 13.11 -2.06 12.62
CA LEU A 72 12.24 -2.21 13.79
C LEU A 72 11.49 -3.54 13.78
N GLN A 73 10.88 -3.90 12.65
CA GLN A 73 10.13 -5.15 12.57
C GLN A 73 11.04 -6.37 12.66
N HIS A 74 12.19 -6.36 12.00
CA HIS A 74 13.18 -7.43 12.13
C HIS A 74 13.63 -7.61 13.59
N ASN A 75 13.79 -6.52 14.35
CA ASN A 75 14.11 -6.59 15.78
C ASN A 75 12.95 -7.18 16.60
N LEU A 76 11.70 -6.84 16.30
CA LEU A 76 10.56 -7.45 16.99
C LEU A 76 10.51 -8.96 16.77
N ILE A 77 10.70 -9.40 15.52
CA ILE A 77 10.69 -10.81 15.13
C ILE A 77 11.82 -11.58 15.83
N ALA A 78 13.04 -11.03 15.80
CA ALA A 78 14.22 -11.67 16.38
C ALA A 78 14.18 -11.76 17.91
N ASN A 79 13.56 -10.79 18.58
CA ASN A 79 13.43 -10.79 20.03
C ASN A 79 12.16 -11.52 20.52
N GLU A 80 11.37 -12.11 19.61
CA GLU A 80 10.05 -12.70 19.90
C GLU A 80 9.11 -11.74 20.65
N LYS A 81 9.32 -10.44 20.46
CA LYS A 81 8.60 -9.36 21.13
C LYS A 81 7.41 -8.85 20.33
N VAL A 82 7.04 -9.52 19.24
CA VAL A 82 5.77 -9.19 18.60
C VAL A 82 4.69 -9.56 19.64
N GLY A 83 3.97 -8.56 20.15
CA GLY A 83 3.13 -8.71 21.34
C GLY A 83 1.78 -9.43 21.15
N ASN A 84 1.38 -10.15 22.20
CA ASN A 84 0.11 -10.89 22.42
C ASN A 84 -0.12 -12.11 21.49
N GLU A 85 0.08 -13.31 22.06
CA GLU A 85 0.15 -14.61 21.36
C GLU A 85 -1.06 -14.89 20.44
N SER A 86 -2.27 -14.44 20.78
CA SER A 86 -3.47 -14.76 19.99
C SER A 86 -3.69 -13.92 18.74
N PHE A 87 -3.28 -12.64 18.71
CA PHE A 87 -3.41 -11.80 17.52
C PHE A 87 -2.35 -12.16 16.46
N LEU A 88 -1.22 -12.72 16.91
CA LEU A 88 -0.05 -12.94 16.07
C LEU A 88 -0.05 -14.24 15.30
N GLU A 89 -0.60 -15.32 15.86
CA GLU A 89 -0.70 -16.59 15.13
C GLU A 89 -1.49 -16.39 13.82
N ALA A 90 -2.63 -15.70 13.89
CA ALA A 90 -3.39 -15.34 12.69
C ALA A 90 -2.64 -14.36 11.76
N PHE A 91 -1.84 -13.45 12.31
CA PHE A 91 -1.08 -12.47 11.52
C PHE A 91 -0.02 -13.12 10.61
N TRP A 92 0.66 -14.17 11.09
CA TRP A 92 1.63 -14.93 10.29
C TRP A 92 0.97 -15.76 9.18
N GLU A 93 -0.28 -16.16 9.39
CA GLU A 93 -1.07 -16.90 8.41
C GLU A 93 -1.77 -16.00 7.38
N ASN A 94 -1.93 -14.71 7.66
CA ASN A 94 -2.65 -13.78 6.79
C ASN A 94 -2.03 -13.71 5.37
N PRO A 95 -2.88 -13.63 4.34
CA PRO A 95 -2.44 -13.30 2.99
C PRO A 95 -1.63 -12.00 2.91
N PRO A 96 -0.69 -11.87 1.94
CA PRO A 96 0.25 -10.75 1.88
C PRO A 96 -0.39 -9.37 1.83
N GLY A 97 -1.51 -9.22 1.10
CA GLY A 97 -2.24 -7.96 1.05
C GLY A 97 -2.77 -7.56 2.43
N ILE A 98 -3.47 -8.48 3.09
CA ILE A 98 -4.02 -8.28 4.44
C ILE A 98 -2.90 -7.96 5.43
N THR A 99 -1.79 -8.70 5.40
CA THR A 99 -0.60 -8.41 6.23
C THR A 99 -0.08 -7.00 5.99
N ARG A 100 0.00 -6.55 4.73
CA ARG A 100 0.43 -5.20 4.39
C ARG A 100 -0.51 -4.13 4.95
N ASN A 101 -1.82 -4.36 4.96
CA ASN A 101 -2.78 -3.39 5.49
C ASN A 101 -2.77 -3.33 7.03
N HIS A 102 -2.50 -4.43 7.73
CA HIS A 102 -2.46 -4.45 9.19
C HIS A 102 -1.09 -4.10 9.80
N ILE A 103 -0.02 -4.00 8.99
CA ILE A 103 1.33 -3.78 9.53
C ILE A 103 1.45 -2.50 10.35
N GLY A 104 0.75 -1.43 9.96
CA GLY A 104 0.78 -0.16 10.70
C GLY A 104 0.22 -0.29 12.11
N GLU A 105 -0.85 -1.07 12.28
CA GLU A 105 -1.44 -1.36 13.58
C GLU A 105 -0.49 -2.18 14.46
N VAL A 106 0.17 -3.19 13.88
CA VAL A 106 1.19 -4.00 14.57
C VAL A 106 2.32 -3.10 15.06
N MET A 107 2.85 -2.23 14.20
CA MET A 107 3.95 -1.34 14.57
C MET A 107 3.52 -0.33 15.64
N GLN A 108 2.32 0.24 15.52
CA GLN A 108 1.77 1.15 16.52
C GLN A 108 1.52 0.49 17.87
N LEU A 109 1.04 -0.76 17.89
CA LEU A 109 0.83 -1.52 19.12
C LEU A 109 2.14 -1.76 19.88
N ASN A 110 3.23 -2.03 19.17
CA ASN A 110 4.53 -2.38 19.77
C ASN A 110 5.40 -1.15 20.11
N PHE A 111 5.29 -0.05 19.36
CA PHE A 111 6.16 1.11 19.48
C PHE A 111 5.45 2.45 19.76
N GLY A 112 4.11 2.48 19.78
CA GLY A 112 3.33 3.71 19.92
C GLY A 112 3.12 4.47 18.61
N LYS A 113 2.39 5.59 18.63
CA LYS A 113 1.97 6.32 17.41
C LYS A 113 3.13 6.94 16.61
N ASP A 114 4.22 7.31 17.30
CA ASP A 114 5.32 8.10 16.72
C ASP A 114 6.58 7.29 16.37
N TRP A 115 6.63 5.99 16.65
CA TRP A 115 6.78 5.08 15.53
C TRP A 115 7.88 5.30 14.47
N HIS A 116 7.39 5.90 13.39
CA HIS A 116 8.04 6.21 12.13
C HIS A 116 9.00 7.41 12.25
N LEU A 117 8.89 8.22 13.31
CA LEU A 117 9.74 9.37 13.55
C LEU A 117 11.07 8.93 14.17
N GLN A 118 12.08 8.67 13.34
CA GLN A 118 13.46 8.52 13.80
C GLN A 118 14.13 9.89 13.99
N HIS A 119 15.08 9.97 14.93
CA HIS A 119 15.80 11.20 15.29
C HIS A 119 16.47 11.91 14.09
N GLY A 120 16.87 11.13 13.07
CA GLY A 120 17.45 11.68 11.83
C GLY A 120 16.49 12.48 10.96
N ILE A 121 15.16 12.30 11.10
CA ILE A 121 14.16 13.00 10.28
C ILE A 121 13.82 14.39 10.84
N GLU A 122 14.07 14.68 12.12
CA GLU A 122 13.63 15.93 12.76
C GLU A 122 14.05 17.18 12.00
N LYS A 123 15.30 17.21 11.50
CA LYS A 123 15.81 18.32 10.68
C LYS A 123 15.02 18.48 9.38
N VAL A 124 14.63 17.38 8.75
CA VAL A 124 13.86 17.42 7.51
C VAL A 124 12.41 17.78 7.79
N ASN A 125 11.80 17.28 8.87
CA ASN A 125 10.48 17.70 9.32
C ASN A 125 10.41 19.23 9.46
N VAL A 126 11.39 19.83 10.14
CA VAL A 126 11.47 21.28 10.32
C VAL A 126 11.67 21.99 8.97
N ARG A 127 12.51 21.46 8.08
CA ARG A 127 12.72 22.03 6.75
C ARG A 127 11.43 22.03 5.93
N VAL A 128 10.71 20.92 5.86
CA VAL A 128 9.44 20.81 5.14
C VAL A 128 8.40 21.76 5.72
N LEU A 129 8.27 21.86 7.05
CA LEU A 129 7.37 22.81 7.71
C LEU A 129 7.66 24.27 7.35
N ASN A 130 8.93 24.63 7.19
CA ASN A 130 9.33 26.00 6.91
C ASN A 130 9.25 26.35 5.41
N GLU A 131 9.68 25.43 4.54
CA GLU A 131 9.88 25.69 3.11
C GLU A 131 8.67 25.25 2.25
N ILE A 132 7.95 24.20 2.66
CA ILE A 132 6.81 23.62 1.93
C ILE A 132 5.67 23.24 2.91
N PRO A 133 5.16 24.18 3.73
CA PRO A 133 4.15 23.88 4.75
C PRO A 133 2.88 23.23 4.18
N GLU A 134 2.50 23.60 2.95
CA GLU A 134 1.31 23.05 2.29
C GLU A 134 1.41 21.55 1.97
N ALA A 135 2.62 20.99 1.89
CA ALA A 135 2.85 19.59 1.58
C ALA A 135 3.18 18.75 2.83
N PHE A 136 3.13 19.35 4.03
CA PHE A 136 3.57 18.69 5.26
C PHE A 136 2.74 17.46 5.64
N ASP A 137 1.42 17.50 5.47
CA ASP A 137 0.58 16.33 5.77
C ASP A 137 0.87 15.16 4.83
N ILE A 138 1.09 15.46 3.55
CA ILE A 138 1.52 14.46 2.55
C ILE A 138 2.89 13.90 2.91
N PHE A 139 3.81 14.76 3.34
CA PHE A 139 5.12 14.33 3.80
C PHE A 139 5.04 13.37 4.99
N ARG A 140 4.19 13.66 5.98
CA ARG A 140 3.97 12.75 7.12
C ARG A 140 3.39 11.41 6.68
N ASP A 141 2.43 11.42 5.77
CA ASP A 141 1.87 10.19 5.19
C ASP A 141 2.95 9.35 4.49
N ILE A 142 3.87 10.00 3.76
CA ILE A 142 4.99 9.32 3.10
C ILE A 142 5.92 8.65 4.12
N LEU A 143 6.21 9.31 5.24
CA LEU A 143 7.07 8.73 6.29
C LEU A 143 6.48 7.43 6.83
N ILE A 144 5.21 7.47 7.25
CA ILE A 144 4.55 6.32 7.86
C ILE A 144 4.32 5.19 6.86
N GLU A 145 3.92 5.50 5.62
CA GLU A 145 3.66 4.50 4.58
C GLU A 145 4.96 3.83 4.10
N SER A 146 6.05 4.59 3.98
CA SER A 146 7.37 4.04 3.62
C SER A 146 7.94 3.15 4.72
N ALA A 147 7.77 3.55 5.99
CA ALA A 147 8.16 2.73 7.12
C ALA A 147 7.31 1.44 7.21
N ASN A 148 5.99 1.55 6.99
CA ASN A 148 5.09 0.39 6.92
C ASN A 148 5.50 -0.58 5.82
N PHE A 149 5.89 -0.08 4.64
CA PHE A 149 6.41 -0.93 3.56
C PHE A 149 7.67 -1.70 4.00
N GLY A 150 8.62 -1.02 4.64
CA GLY A 150 9.81 -1.65 5.20
C GLY A 150 9.50 -2.75 6.22
N ALA A 151 8.60 -2.45 7.16
CA ALA A 151 8.15 -3.41 8.17
C ALA A 151 7.44 -4.61 7.53
N TYR A 152 6.56 -4.36 6.56
CA TYR A 152 5.87 -5.40 5.80
C TYR A 152 6.86 -6.35 5.14
N LYS A 153 7.92 -5.82 4.51
CA LYS A 153 8.95 -6.65 3.87
C LYS A 153 9.72 -7.50 4.87
N ALA A 154 10.09 -6.94 6.03
CA ALA A 154 10.71 -7.74 7.09
C ALA A 154 9.81 -8.88 7.58
N THR A 155 8.49 -8.64 7.68
CA THR A 155 7.50 -9.65 8.04
C THR A 155 7.44 -10.77 7.00
N THR A 156 7.18 -10.44 5.74
CA THR A 156 6.96 -11.46 4.69
C THR A 156 8.19 -12.28 4.33
N GLU A 157 9.37 -11.80 4.71
CA GLU A 157 10.65 -12.49 4.49
C GLU A 157 11.09 -13.34 5.70
N SER A 158 10.36 -13.25 6.81
CA SER A 158 10.61 -14.07 7.99
C SER A 158 10.25 -15.52 7.72
N GLU A 159 11.05 -16.45 8.23
CA GLU A 159 10.73 -17.89 8.20
C GLU A 159 9.44 -18.22 8.97
N LYS A 160 8.99 -17.33 9.86
CA LYS A 160 7.72 -17.46 10.59
C LYS A 160 6.50 -17.12 9.72
N TYR A 161 6.69 -16.44 8.58
CA TYR A 161 5.57 -16.03 7.73
C TYR A 161 5.10 -17.16 6.83
N LEU A 162 3.83 -17.55 6.97
CA LEU A 162 3.22 -18.63 6.20
C LEU A 162 2.48 -18.09 4.96
N GLY A 163 1.84 -16.92 5.08
CA GLY A 163 1.20 -16.26 3.95
C GLY A 163 0.12 -17.10 3.27
N THR A 164 -0.77 -17.71 4.05
CA THR A 164 -1.66 -18.76 3.56
C THR A 164 -2.74 -18.19 2.65
N VAL A 165 -2.54 -18.26 1.33
CA VAL A 165 -3.62 -18.05 0.36
C VAL A 165 -4.34 -19.38 0.20
N LYS A 166 -5.40 -19.58 0.99
CA LYS A 166 -6.27 -20.74 0.84
C LYS A 166 -7.05 -20.54 -0.47
N HIS A 167 -6.95 -21.51 -1.39
CA HIS A 167 -7.69 -21.65 -2.66
C HIS A 167 -7.03 -21.11 -3.94
N ASN A 168 -7.08 -21.94 -5.00
CA ASN A 168 -6.58 -21.67 -6.37
C ASN A 168 -7.62 -20.98 -7.26
N ASP A 169 -8.72 -20.48 -6.70
CA ASP A 169 -9.74 -19.77 -7.46
C ASP A 169 -9.21 -18.35 -7.75
N GLU A 170 -8.37 -18.24 -8.78
CA GLU A 170 -7.93 -16.96 -9.33
C GLU A 170 -9.02 -16.39 -10.23
N TYR A 171 -9.69 -15.35 -9.75
CA TYR A 171 -10.58 -14.50 -10.55
C TYR A 171 -9.75 -13.47 -11.33
N LEU A 172 -10.39 -12.72 -12.24
CA LEU A 172 -9.69 -11.86 -13.18
C LEU A 172 -8.90 -10.72 -12.50
N PHE A 173 -9.34 -10.27 -11.32
CA PHE A 173 -8.62 -9.25 -10.55
C PHE A 173 -7.75 -9.79 -9.40
N GLY A 174 -7.84 -11.09 -9.10
CA GLY A 174 -7.05 -11.76 -8.07
C GLY A 174 -7.87 -12.71 -7.19
N SER A 175 -7.24 -13.24 -6.14
CA SER A 175 -7.91 -14.07 -5.13
C SER A 175 -8.89 -13.22 -4.31
N PRO A 176 -10.13 -13.67 -4.06
CA PRO A 176 -11.13 -12.94 -3.28
C PRO A 176 -10.86 -13.00 -1.77
N TYR A 177 -9.91 -13.84 -1.35
CA TYR A 177 -9.52 -14.05 0.04
C TYR A 177 -8.35 -13.16 0.48
N ASP A 178 -7.81 -12.35 -0.43
CA ASP A 178 -6.79 -11.34 -0.14
C ASP A 178 -7.26 -9.98 -0.66
N ILE A 179 -6.59 -8.92 -0.19
CA ILE A 179 -6.70 -7.58 -0.75
C ILE A 179 -5.55 -7.33 -1.73
N HIS A 180 -5.83 -6.61 -2.79
CA HIS A 180 -4.83 -6.35 -3.82
C HIS A 180 -4.56 -4.87 -3.93
N PHE A 181 -3.39 -4.43 -3.50
CA PHE A 181 -2.96 -3.06 -3.68
C PHE A 181 -2.85 -2.73 -5.17
N ILE A 182 -3.54 -1.66 -5.58
CA ILE A 182 -3.43 -1.07 -6.92
C ILE A 182 -2.18 -0.19 -6.95
N ASN A 183 -1.99 0.61 -5.91
CA ASN A 183 -0.82 1.48 -5.74
C ASN A 183 -0.38 1.47 -4.25
N PRO A 184 0.58 2.29 -3.82
CA PRO A 184 1.02 2.33 -2.44
C PRO A 184 -0.08 2.58 -1.39
N GLN A 185 -1.14 3.30 -1.75
CA GLN A 185 -2.16 3.83 -0.82
C GLN A 185 -3.56 3.28 -1.03
N ILE A 186 -3.81 2.57 -2.13
CA ILE A 186 -5.15 2.12 -2.51
C ILE A 186 -5.10 0.63 -2.82
N PHE A 187 -6.07 -0.11 -2.31
CA PHE A 187 -6.27 -1.52 -2.61
C PHE A 187 -7.71 -1.83 -3.02
N ILE A 188 -7.90 -2.99 -3.63
CA ILE A 188 -9.21 -3.57 -3.90
C ILE A 188 -9.45 -4.81 -3.04
N GLN A 189 -10.70 -4.99 -2.62
CA GLN A 189 -11.17 -6.16 -1.85
C GLN A 189 -12.45 -6.70 -2.48
N ALA A 190 -12.50 -8.02 -2.70
CA ALA A 190 -13.69 -8.65 -3.27
C ALA A 190 -14.87 -8.54 -2.32
N GLN A 191 -16.02 -8.09 -2.85
CA GLN A 191 -17.29 -8.05 -2.13
C GLN A 191 -18.25 -9.11 -2.64
N TYR A 192 -18.27 -9.29 -3.95
CA TYR A 192 -19.12 -10.26 -4.61
C TYR A 192 -18.45 -10.78 -5.86
N TYR A 193 -18.56 -12.09 -6.09
CA TYR A 193 -18.02 -12.73 -7.27
C TYR A 193 -18.91 -13.88 -7.73
N SER A 194 -18.99 -14.02 -9.04
CA SER A 194 -19.63 -15.12 -9.75
C SER A 194 -18.93 -15.29 -11.11
N ASN A 195 -19.31 -16.32 -11.88
CA ASN A 195 -18.77 -16.54 -13.22
C ASN A 195 -19.06 -15.38 -14.21
N GLU A 196 -20.01 -14.52 -13.87
CA GLU A 196 -20.49 -13.44 -14.72
C GLU A 196 -20.17 -12.05 -14.17
N ASN A 197 -19.89 -11.93 -12.87
CA ASN A 197 -19.72 -10.65 -12.21
C ASN A 197 -18.58 -10.72 -11.20
N GLU A 198 -17.72 -9.73 -11.21
CA GLU A 198 -16.73 -9.49 -10.15
C GLU A 198 -16.93 -8.07 -9.63
N ILE A 199 -17.21 -7.92 -8.34
CA ILE A 199 -17.39 -6.64 -7.65
C ILE A 199 -16.33 -6.53 -6.56
N TRP A 200 -15.52 -5.49 -6.67
CA TRP A 200 -14.41 -5.20 -5.78
C TRP A 200 -14.54 -3.78 -5.26
N ASP A 201 -14.55 -3.62 -3.94
CA ASP A 201 -14.50 -2.30 -3.34
C ASP A 201 -13.07 -1.79 -3.24
N VAL A 202 -12.90 -0.51 -3.51
CA VAL A 202 -11.64 0.22 -3.46
C VAL A 202 -11.55 0.91 -2.11
N PHE A 203 -10.43 0.75 -1.42
CA PHE A 203 -10.19 1.34 -0.11
C PHE A 203 -8.84 2.04 -0.03
N SER A 204 -8.73 3.04 0.86
CA SER A 204 -7.44 3.55 1.29
C SER A 204 -6.74 2.54 2.21
N GLY A 205 -5.41 2.46 2.11
CA GLY A 205 -4.56 1.66 2.99
C GLY A 205 -4.62 2.17 4.43
N ASN A 206 -4.62 1.24 5.38
CA ASN A 206 -4.50 1.54 6.79
C ASN A 206 -3.03 1.79 7.16
N THR A 207 -2.78 2.86 7.90
CA THR A 207 -1.42 3.26 8.32
C THR A 207 -1.14 3.00 9.80
N GLY A 208 -2.12 2.50 10.56
CA GLY A 208 -2.18 2.43 12.03
C GLY A 208 -2.72 3.72 12.67
N VAL A 209 -2.52 4.85 11.99
CA VAL A 209 -3.01 6.18 12.42
C VAL A 209 -4.31 6.56 11.72
N LYS A 210 -4.48 6.14 10.46
CA LYS A 210 -5.69 6.33 9.66
C LYS A 210 -6.27 4.97 9.31
N GLU A 211 -7.56 4.78 9.59
CA GLU A 211 -8.31 3.59 9.18
C GLU A 211 -8.55 3.57 7.66
N SER A 212 -8.83 2.39 7.12
CA SER A 212 -9.22 2.23 5.72
C SER A 212 -10.57 2.91 5.46
N GLN A 213 -10.61 3.76 4.44
CA GLN A 213 -11.83 4.44 3.99
C GLN A 213 -12.24 3.86 2.63
N TRP A 214 -13.55 3.65 2.43
CA TRP A 214 -14.09 3.28 1.12
C TRP A 214 -13.93 4.43 0.13
N LEU A 215 -13.37 4.15 -1.03
CA LEU A 215 -13.06 5.11 -2.10
C LEU A 215 -13.83 4.82 -3.40
N GLY A 216 -14.68 3.80 -3.42
CA GLY A 216 -15.50 3.45 -4.58
C GLY A 216 -15.43 1.98 -4.94
N THR A 217 -15.79 1.61 -6.17
CA THR A 217 -16.00 0.22 -6.56
C THR A 217 -15.54 -0.03 -7.99
N VAL A 218 -14.93 -1.19 -8.20
CA VAL A 218 -14.58 -1.77 -9.50
C VAL A 218 -15.51 -2.95 -9.76
N GLN A 219 -16.21 -2.92 -10.87
CA GLN A 219 -17.11 -3.98 -11.29
C GLN A 219 -16.77 -4.45 -12.69
N LEU A 220 -16.56 -5.75 -12.87
CA LEU A 220 -16.48 -6.37 -14.18
C LEU A 220 -17.70 -7.24 -14.41
N ILE A 221 -18.41 -6.98 -15.50
CA ILE A 221 -19.59 -7.73 -15.92
C ILE A 221 -19.26 -8.45 -17.22
N LYS A 222 -19.56 -9.74 -17.26
CA LYS A 222 -19.46 -10.61 -18.43
C LYS A 222 -20.86 -10.91 -18.94
N ILE A 223 -21.20 -10.40 -20.11
CA ILE A 223 -22.51 -10.53 -20.73
C ILE A 223 -22.40 -11.51 -21.91
N PRO A 224 -23.01 -12.70 -21.84
CA PRO A 224 -23.09 -13.59 -22.99
C PRO A 224 -23.97 -12.97 -24.08
N ASN A 225 -23.42 -12.85 -25.30
CA ASN A 225 -24.13 -12.47 -26.51
C ASN A 225 -24.08 -13.65 -27.50
N ALA A 226 -25.04 -13.77 -28.41
CA ALA A 226 -25.36 -14.98 -29.17
C ALA A 226 -24.15 -15.76 -29.75
N ASN A 227 -23.05 -15.10 -30.12
CA ASN A 227 -21.81 -15.73 -30.57
C ASN A 227 -20.54 -15.20 -29.87
N GLU A 228 -20.65 -14.25 -28.95
CA GLU A 228 -19.52 -13.50 -28.38
C GLU A 228 -19.75 -13.17 -26.91
N ILE A 229 -18.68 -12.92 -26.17
CA ILE A 229 -18.77 -12.46 -24.78
C ILE A 229 -18.44 -10.97 -24.76
N MET A 230 -19.37 -10.16 -24.27
CA MET A 230 -19.13 -8.75 -24.01
C MET A 230 -18.65 -8.56 -22.57
N TYR A 231 -17.63 -7.74 -22.38
CA TYR A 231 -17.12 -7.38 -21.07
C TYR A 231 -17.34 -5.88 -20.82
N ILE A 232 -17.86 -5.53 -19.66
CA ILE A 232 -18.01 -4.15 -19.21
C ILE A 232 -17.24 -4.01 -17.90
N LEU A 233 -16.23 -3.15 -17.89
CA LEU A 233 -15.50 -2.74 -16.70
C LEU A 233 -15.99 -1.37 -16.26
N THR A 234 -16.68 -1.33 -15.14
CA THR A 234 -17.06 -0.10 -14.45
C THR A 234 -16.08 0.18 -13.33
N VAL A 235 -15.46 1.36 -13.33
CA VAL A 235 -14.58 1.84 -12.26
C VAL A 235 -15.15 3.14 -11.73
N SER A 236 -15.56 3.14 -10.47
CA SER A 236 -16.12 4.30 -9.79
C SER A 236 -15.19 4.71 -8.66
N LEU A 237 -14.64 5.93 -8.71
CA LEU A 237 -13.63 6.40 -7.76
C LEU A 237 -14.00 7.76 -7.17
N SER A 238 -13.85 7.88 -5.85
CA SER A 238 -14.09 9.08 -5.04
C SER A 238 -13.21 10.25 -5.47
N ASP A 239 -13.76 11.47 -5.44
CA ASP A 239 -13.01 12.73 -5.63
C ASP A 239 -11.97 13.03 -4.53
N LEU A 240 -11.92 12.22 -3.47
CA LEU A 240 -10.78 12.20 -2.54
C LEU A 240 -9.48 11.73 -3.21
N ILE A 241 -9.57 10.97 -4.30
CA ILE A 241 -8.44 10.60 -5.15
C ILE A 241 -8.32 11.66 -6.24
N ASN A 242 -7.15 12.24 -6.44
CA ASN A 242 -6.96 13.20 -7.53
C ASN A 242 -7.01 12.51 -8.91
N THR A 243 -7.27 13.30 -9.95
CA THR A 243 -7.48 12.80 -11.32
C THR A 243 -6.30 11.98 -11.85
N ASP A 244 -5.05 12.38 -11.61
CA ASP A 244 -3.89 11.63 -12.10
C ASP A 244 -3.78 10.25 -11.44
N GLU A 245 -4.03 10.17 -10.13
CA GLU A 245 -4.05 8.90 -9.39
C GLU A 245 -5.23 8.03 -9.80
N LYS A 246 -6.40 8.61 -10.12
CA LYS A 246 -7.54 7.87 -10.70
C LYS A 246 -7.17 7.23 -12.04
N MET A 247 -6.50 7.96 -12.92
CA MET A 247 -6.07 7.43 -14.21
C MET A 247 -5.00 6.34 -14.05
N GLN A 248 -4.03 6.53 -13.16
CA GLN A 248 -3.05 5.48 -12.85
C GLN A 248 -3.71 4.23 -12.26
N ALA A 249 -4.68 4.39 -11.35
CA ALA A 249 -5.42 3.28 -10.79
C ALA A 249 -6.21 2.54 -11.88
N LEU A 250 -6.88 3.26 -12.78
CA LEU A 250 -7.60 2.68 -13.92
C LEU A 250 -6.66 1.86 -14.82
N ASP A 251 -5.50 2.41 -15.16
CA ASP A 251 -4.50 1.71 -15.98
C ASP A 251 -4.02 0.43 -15.29
N LEU A 252 -3.74 0.49 -13.98
CA LEU A 252 -3.27 -0.66 -13.20
C LEU A 252 -4.35 -1.73 -13.07
N ILE A 253 -5.62 -1.35 -12.82
CA ILE A 253 -6.77 -2.26 -12.80
C ILE A 253 -6.95 -2.93 -14.17
N THR A 254 -6.92 -2.14 -15.24
CA THR A 254 -7.11 -2.63 -16.61
C THR A 254 -5.97 -3.57 -17.04
N ASN A 255 -4.75 -3.31 -16.58
CA ASN A 255 -3.59 -4.16 -16.87
C ASN A 255 -3.58 -5.49 -16.11
N LYS A 256 -4.43 -5.66 -15.09
CA LYS A 256 -4.66 -6.98 -14.46
C LYS A 256 -5.48 -7.91 -15.35
N LEU A 257 -6.30 -7.37 -16.27
CA LEU A 257 -7.12 -8.19 -17.15
C LEU A 257 -6.27 -8.95 -18.16
N PRO A 258 -6.61 -10.22 -18.46
CA PRO A 258 -6.03 -10.96 -19.57
C PRO A 258 -6.13 -10.17 -20.88
N LYS A 259 -5.09 -10.23 -21.70
CA LYS A 259 -5.01 -9.44 -22.95
C LYS A 259 -6.25 -9.60 -23.85
N ASN A 260 -6.75 -10.83 -23.99
CA ASN A 260 -7.94 -11.13 -24.79
C ASN A 260 -9.22 -10.47 -24.26
N ILE A 261 -9.31 -10.17 -22.97
CA ILE A 261 -10.42 -9.41 -22.37
C ILE A 261 -10.15 -7.92 -22.51
N ARG A 262 -8.93 -7.48 -22.20
CA ARG A 262 -8.51 -6.07 -22.27
C ARG A 262 -8.71 -5.46 -23.67
N ASP A 263 -8.53 -6.24 -24.72
CA ASP A 263 -8.66 -5.78 -26.10
C ASP A 263 -10.14 -5.56 -26.53
N ILE A 264 -11.12 -6.08 -25.78
CA ILE A 264 -12.55 -6.02 -26.12
C ILE A 264 -13.43 -5.40 -25.01
N VAL A 265 -12.87 -5.10 -23.84
CA VAL A 265 -13.63 -4.60 -22.69
C VAL A 265 -14.08 -3.15 -22.92
N GLN A 266 -15.36 -2.89 -22.65
CA GLN A 266 -15.87 -1.52 -22.56
C GLN A 266 -15.54 -0.97 -21.17
N ILE A 267 -14.73 0.08 -21.09
CA ILE A 267 -14.37 0.73 -19.82
C ILE A 267 -15.30 1.93 -19.57
N ARG A 268 -15.84 2.02 -18.36
CA ARG A 268 -16.66 3.13 -17.86
C ARG A 268 -16.05 3.67 -16.58
N LEU A 269 -15.58 4.92 -16.61
CA LEU A 269 -15.03 5.60 -15.43
C LEU A 269 -16.05 6.59 -14.88
N TYR A 270 -16.34 6.47 -13.58
CA TYR A 270 -17.22 7.38 -12.85
C TYR A 270 -16.45 8.09 -11.75
N HIS A 271 -16.73 9.39 -11.58
CA HIS A 271 -16.20 10.23 -10.52
C HIS A 271 -17.29 10.42 -9.46
N LEU A 272 -17.03 9.98 -8.23
CA LEU A 272 -18.00 10.02 -7.15
C LEU A 272 -17.70 11.21 -6.22
N SER A 273 -18.63 12.16 -6.16
CA SER A 273 -18.56 13.30 -5.24
C SER A 273 -18.97 12.90 -3.82
N ASP A 274 -19.96 12.03 -3.71
CA ASP A 274 -20.53 11.56 -2.45
C ASP A 274 -20.55 10.02 -2.40
N LEU A 275 -20.28 9.48 -1.21
CA LEU A 275 -20.22 8.06 -0.94
C LEU A 275 -21.10 7.74 0.28
N ASP A 276 -22.26 7.14 0.04
CA ASP A 276 -23.17 6.67 1.08
C ASP A 276 -23.50 5.19 0.85
N THR A 277 -23.69 4.46 1.94
CA THR A 277 -24.16 3.07 1.93
C THR A 277 -25.48 2.96 2.70
N PHE A 278 -26.44 2.27 2.11
CA PHE A 278 -27.75 2.04 2.72
C PHE A 278 -28.08 0.56 2.69
N THR A 279 -28.37 -0.01 3.86
CA THR A 279 -28.84 -1.39 3.97
C THR A 279 -30.34 -1.39 4.23
N ILE A 280 -31.12 -1.76 3.22
CA ILE A 280 -32.56 -1.99 3.37
C ILE A 280 -32.74 -3.40 3.94
N LYS A 281 -33.21 -3.49 5.18
CA LYS A 281 -33.62 -4.77 5.78
C LYS A 281 -35.00 -5.14 5.22
N ALA A 282 -35.08 -6.29 4.57
CA ALA A 282 -36.35 -6.90 4.16
C ALA A 282 -37.08 -7.52 5.35
#